data_AF-A0A1C5GJ67-F1
#
_entry.id   AF-A0A1C5GJ67-F1
#
_cell.length_a   1.000
_cell.length_b   1.000
_cell.length_c   1.000
_cell.angle_alpha   90.00
_cell.angle_beta   90.00
_cell.angle_gamma   90.00
#
_symmetry.space_group_name_H-M   'P 1'
#
loop_
_entity.id
_entity.type
_entity.pdbx_description
1 polymer ?
#
loop_
_entity_poly.entity_id
_entity_poly.type
_entity_poly.pdbx_seq_one_letter_code
_entity_poly.pdbx_strand_id
1 'polypeptide(L)'
;MRVPREGNHYTALEGMYAFSRIVDVLLSAFQPGNSDPQLLDWTSGKPWWRGTIPGTSAWPTFRAAIRAAPLAESSFHPFFHEIVSVQVSDDADEPPSVIGEFWPGAIVGSMLVARAGVAIRAGAHHLDADVAARSALYWAWWRCNRRVVDPSHGWGHNSQWSTDFRRDYITEGNLYYNVDADPSRQPDRDLNDADRIDLLRYRCSIRTDLGADQLPFDDTFVEPAP
;
A
#
# COMPACT_ATOMS: atom_id res chain seq x y z
N MET A 1 -23.81 10.04 4.43
CA MET A 1 -25.11 9.65 3.83
C MET A 1 -25.03 8.15 3.52
N ARG A 2 -25.67 7.29 4.32
CA ARG A 2 -25.68 5.84 4.04
C ARG A 2 -26.73 5.57 2.97
N VAL A 3 -26.28 5.14 1.80
CA VAL A 3 -27.16 4.65 0.73
C VAL A 3 -27.70 3.28 1.16
N PRO A 4 -29.02 3.04 1.15
CA PRO A 4 -29.59 1.73 1.46
C PRO A 4 -29.09 0.66 0.47
N ARG A 5 -28.79 -0.54 0.96
CA ARG A 5 -28.52 -1.71 0.13
C ARG A 5 -29.84 -2.26 -0.43
N GLU A 6 -30.29 -1.74 -1.56
CA GLU A 6 -31.29 -2.40 -2.40
C GLU A 6 -30.58 -3.10 -3.58
N GLY A 7 -30.61 -4.44 -3.58
CA GLY A 7 -30.00 -5.29 -4.60
C GLY A 7 -28.60 -5.82 -4.26
N ASN A 8 -28.17 -6.87 -4.97
CA ASN A 8 -26.82 -7.45 -4.93
C ASN A 8 -25.76 -6.47 -5.48
N HIS A 9 -25.67 -5.28 -4.93
CA HIS A 9 -24.79 -4.22 -5.39
C HIS A 9 -23.84 -3.83 -4.27
N TYR A 10 -22.55 -3.98 -4.56
CA TYR A 10 -21.46 -3.47 -3.75
C TYR A 10 -21.59 -1.96 -3.57
N THR A 11 -21.18 -1.43 -2.42
CA THR A 11 -20.96 0.02 -2.26
C THR A 11 -19.87 0.50 -3.22
N ALA A 12 -19.77 1.81 -3.44
CA ALA A 12 -18.68 2.36 -4.25
C ALA A 12 -17.29 2.00 -3.68
N LEU A 13 -17.15 1.96 -2.35
CA LEU A 13 -15.90 1.60 -1.68
C LEU A 13 -15.57 0.11 -1.82
N GLU A 14 -16.56 -0.76 -1.70
CA GLU A 14 -16.42 -2.21 -1.94
C GLU A 14 -16.04 -2.50 -3.41
N GLY A 15 -16.64 -1.77 -4.36
CA GLY A 15 -16.26 -1.85 -5.77
C GLY A 15 -14.84 -1.37 -6.04
N MET A 16 -14.42 -0.29 -5.39
CA MET A 16 -13.04 0.21 -5.46
C MET A 16 -12.04 -0.74 -4.80
N TYR A 17 -12.47 -1.50 -3.79
CA TYR A 17 -11.65 -2.52 -3.16
C TYR A 17 -11.41 -3.71 -4.11
N ALA A 18 -12.44 -4.15 -4.84
CA ALA A 18 -12.24 -5.14 -5.91
C ALA A 18 -11.28 -4.63 -6.99
N PHE A 19 -11.37 -3.33 -7.34
CA PHE A 19 -10.44 -2.68 -8.24
C PHE A 19 -8.99 -2.68 -7.73
N SER A 20 -8.75 -2.43 -6.43
CA SER A 20 -7.38 -2.42 -5.88
C SER A 20 -6.70 -3.79 -5.98
N ARG A 21 -7.46 -4.88 -5.82
CA ARG A 21 -6.91 -6.24 -6.02
C ARG A 21 -6.46 -6.49 -7.45
N ILE A 22 -7.18 -5.93 -8.43
CA ILE A 22 -6.76 -5.99 -9.83
C ILE A 22 -5.44 -5.23 -10.00
N VAL A 23 -5.31 -4.05 -9.39
CA VAL A 23 -4.05 -3.29 -9.38
C VAL A 23 -2.92 -4.12 -8.79
N ASP A 24 -3.11 -4.75 -7.63
CA ASP A 24 -2.11 -5.62 -7.00
C ASP A 24 -1.62 -6.75 -7.94
N VAL A 25 -2.53 -7.38 -8.67
CA VAL A 25 -2.19 -8.41 -9.67
C VAL A 25 -1.45 -7.81 -10.87
N LEU A 26 -1.86 -6.65 -11.38
CA LEU A 26 -1.20 -5.99 -12.51
C LEU A 26 0.23 -5.53 -12.19
N LEU A 27 0.50 -5.16 -10.93
CA LEU A 27 1.83 -4.76 -10.47
C LEU A 27 2.76 -5.96 -10.25
N SER A 28 2.23 -7.18 -10.12
CA SER A 28 3.04 -8.37 -9.80
C SER A 28 4.13 -8.70 -10.83
N ALA A 29 3.96 -8.30 -12.09
CA ALA A 29 4.94 -8.49 -13.16
C ALA A 29 6.26 -7.72 -12.95
N PHE A 30 6.22 -6.66 -12.15
CA PHE A 30 7.35 -5.77 -11.88
C PHE A 30 8.04 -6.06 -10.55
N GLN A 31 7.37 -6.83 -9.67
CA GLN A 31 7.84 -7.10 -8.33
C GLN A 31 9.00 -8.10 -8.38
N PRO A 32 10.07 -7.88 -7.57
CA PRO A 32 11.18 -8.81 -7.52
C PRO A 32 10.74 -10.18 -7.00
N GLY A 33 11.34 -11.26 -7.48
CA GLY A 33 11.02 -12.59 -6.98
C GLY A 33 11.40 -12.76 -5.50
N ASN A 34 10.50 -13.30 -4.69
CA ASN A 34 10.77 -13.70 -3.32
C ASN A 34 10.13 -15.06 -3.04
N SER A 35 10.94 -16.03 -2.60
CA SER A 35 10.51 -17.40 -2.32
C SER A 35 10.20 -17.64 -0.84
N ASP A 36 10.10 -16.59 -0.03
CA ASP A 36 9.77 -16.70 1.39
C ASP A 36 8.40 -17.39 1.58
N PRO A 37 8.33 -18.55 2.26
CA PRO A 37 7.08 -19.25 2.51
C PRO A 37 6.03 -18.41 3.27
N GLN A 38 6.45 -17.37 4.00
CA GLN A 38 5.55 -16.46 4.71
C GLN A 38 4.68 -15.59 3.77
N LEU A 39 4.99 -15.58 2.47
CA LEU A 39 4.21 -14.87 1.44
C LEU A 39 3.00 -15.67 0.96
N LEU A 40 2.90 -16.93 1.34
CA LEU A 40 1.80 -17.80 0.99
C LEU A 40 0.58 -17.49 1.86
N ASP A 41 -0.61 -17.74 1.31
CA ASP A 41 -1.85 -17.75 2.07
C ASP A 41 -1.72 -18.77 3.21
N TRP A 42 -1.77 -18.29 4.44
CA TRP A 42 -1.60 -19.10 5.64
C TRP A 42 -2.71 -20.15 5.82
N THR A 43 -3.89 -19.94 5.23
CA THR A 43 -5.00 -20.89 5.29
C THR A 43 -4.82 -22.05 4.31
N SER A 44 -4.21 -21.80 3.15
CA SER A 44 -4.14 -22.76 2.05
C SER A 44 -2.73 -23.22 1.67
N GLY A 45 -1.69 -22.58 2.20
CA GLY A 45 -0.29 -22.86 1.90
C GLY A 45 0.09 -22.60 0.44
N LYS A 46 -0.66 -21.76 -0.26
CA LYS A 46 -0.50 -21.47 -1.71
C LYS A 46 -0.44 -19.96 -1.93
N PRO A 47 0.06 -19.49 -3.08
CA PRO A 47 -0.01 -18.06 -3.39
C PRO A 47 -1.46 -17.55 -3.33
N TRP A 48 -1.65 -16.33 -2.81
CA TRP A 48 -2.95 -15.64 -2.77
C TRP A 48 -3.58 -15.51 -4.16
N TRP A 49 -2.77 -15.25 -5.18
CA TRP A 49 -3.16 -15.29 -6.58
C TRP A 49 -2.66 -16.57 -7.26
N ARG A 50 -3.59 -17.33 -7.85
CA ARG A 50 -3.29 -18.59 -8.57
C ARG A 50 -3.45 -18.47 -10.09
N GLY A 51 -3.85 -17.29 -10.57
CA GLY A 51 -3.98 -17.03 -12.00
C GLY A 51 -2.64 -16.75 -12.65
N THR A 52 -2.66 -16.57 -13.96
CA THR A 52 -1.49 -16.13 -14.73
C THR A 52 -1.08 -14.72 -14.29
N ILE A 53 0.22 -14.51 -14.08
CA ILE A 53 0.77 -13.17 -13.86
C ILE A 53 0.69 -12.41 -15.20
N PRO A 54 0.07 -11.21 -15.25
CA PRO A 54 0.03 -10.41 -16.45
C PRO A 54 1.44 -10.02 -16.92
N GLY A 55 1.63 -9.77 -18.22
CA GLY A 55 2.89 -9.19 -18.71
C GLY A 55 3.07 -7.74 -18.25
N THR A 56 4.29 -7.22 -18.30
CA THR A 56 4.62 -5.83 -17.90
C THR A 56 3.91 -4.75 -18.72
N SER A 57 3.34 -5.08 -19.89
CA SER A 57 2.49 -4.16 -20.66
C SER A 57 1.09 -3.97 -20.08
N ALA A 58 0.64 -4.87 -19.20
CA ALA A 58 -0.73 -4.86 -18.68
C ALA A 58 -1.01 -3.64 -17.81
N TRP A 59 -0.10 -3.28 -16.89
CA TRP A 59 -0.27 -2.11 -16.03
C TRP A 59 -0.32 -0.78 -16.82
N PRO A 60 0.62 -0.47 -17.73
CA PRO A 60 0.50 0.70 -18.60
C PRO A 60 -0.80 0.76 -19.40
N THR A 61 -1.22 -0.38 -19.96
CA THR A 61 -2.46 -0.48 -20.76
C THR A 61 -3.69 -0.19 -19.88
N PHE A 62 -3.73 -0.78 -18.68
CA PHE A 62 -4.83 -0.57 -17.74
C PHE A 62 -4.91 0.87 -17.26
N ARG A 63 -3.78 1.49 -16.89
CA ARG A 63 -3.73 2.92 -16.53
C ARG A 63 -4.31 3.81 -17.62
N ALA A 64 -3.93 3.57 -18.88
CA ALA A 64 -4.46 4.32 -20.00
C ALA A 64 -5.99 4.13 -20.15
N ALA A 65 -6.48 2.90 -19.97
CA ALA A 65 -7.90 2.59 -20.06
C ALA A 65 -8.74 3.31 -18.99
N ILE A 66 -8.23 3.42 -17.76
CA ILE A 66 -8.90 4.15 -16.67
C ILE A 66 -8.57 5.65 -16.65
N ARG A 67 -7.79 6.14 -17.62
CA ARG A 67 -7.31 7.53 -17.72
C ARG A 67 -6.56 7.99 -16.46
N ALA A 68 -5.81 7.09 -15.85
CA ALA A 68 -4.94 7.43 -14.74
C ALA A 68 -3.69 8.16 -15.24
N ALA A 69 -3.36 9.27 -14.60
CA ALA A 69 -2.12 10.00 -14.83
C ALA A 69 -0.96 9.33 -14.08
N PRO A 70 0.27 9.38 -14.62
CA PRO A 70 1.46 9.01 -13.84
C PRO A 70 1.67 9.99 -12.68
N LEU A 71 2.34 9.53 -11.62
CA LEU A 71 2.81 10.43 -10.56
C LEU A 71 3.98 11.26 -11.09
N ALA A 72 3.98 12.56 -10.78
CA ALA A 72 5.03 13.49 -11.21
C ALA A 72 6.14 13.69 -10.17
N GLU A 73 5.94 13.23 -8.94
CA GLU A 73 6.89 13.43 -7.84
C GLU A 73 8.13 12.56 -8.04
N SER A 74 9.29 13.20 -8.21
CA SER A 74 10.57 12.52 -8.39
C SER A 74 11.33 12.34 -7.08
N SER A 75 11.04 13.15 -6.07
CA SER A 75 11.68 13.05 -4.75
C SER A 75 11.00 11.94 -3.95
N PHE A 76 11.76 11.22 -3.13
CA PHE A 76 11.12 10.20 -2.30
C PHE A 76 10.12 10.84 -1.33
N HIS A 77 8.92 10.28 -1.30
CA HIS A 77 7.88 10.65 -0.36
C HIS A 77 6.90 9.49 -0.20
N PRO A 78 6.57 9.06 1.03
CA PRO A 78 5.81 7.84 1.27
C PRO A 78 4.39 7.88 0.67
N PHE A 79 3.77 9.05 0.54
CA PHE A 79 2.47 9.15 -0.16
C PHE A 79 2.52 8.62 -1.59
N PHE A 80 3.58 8.95 -2.34
CA PHE A 80 3.71 8.62 -3.77
C PHE A 80 4.47 7.31 -3.99
N HIS A 81 5.27 6.89 -3.00
CA HIS A 81 6.27 5.84 -3.17
C HIS A 81 6.07 4.67 -2.18
N GLU A 82 6.12 3.46 -2.70
CA GLU A 82 6.19 2.21 -1.94
C GLU A 82 7.66 1.73 -1.93
N ILE A 83 8.22 1.52 -0.74
CA ILE A 83 9.60 1.02 -0.61
C ILE A 83 9.62 -0.47 -1.00
N VAL A 84 10.33 -0.79 -2.08
CA VAL A 84 10.52 -2.17 -2.57
C VAL A 84 11.87 -2.72 -2.14
N SER A 85 12.90 -1.88 -2.20
CA SER A 85 14.24 -2.21 -1.73
C SER A 85 14.95 -0.97 -1.20
N VAL A 86 15.92 -1.19 -0.32
CA VAL A 86 16.72 -0.13 0.29
C VAL A 86 18.20 -0.45 0.06
N GLN A 87 18.94 0.52 -0.46
CA GLN A 87 20.38 0.57 -0.41
C GLN A 87 20.80 1.42 0.80
N VAL A 88 21.53 0.82 1.73
CA VAL A 88 22.09 1.55 2.88
C VAL A 88 23.16 2.53 2.39
N SER A 89 23.10 3.77 2.88
CA SER A 89 24.19 4.73 2.70
C SER A 89 25.29 4.58 3.74
N ASP A 90 26.52 4.88 3.34
CA ASP A 90 27.66 5.03 4.24
C ASP A 90 27.51 6.27 5.15
N ASP A 91 26.72 7.27 4.74
CA ASP A 91 26.33 8.40 5.57
C ASP A 91 25.02 8.09 6.30
N ALA A 92 25.09 7.95 7.62
CA ALA A 92 23.95 7.62 8.46
C ALA A 92 22.83 8.68 8.43
N ASP A 93 23.17 9.93 8.09
CA ASP A 93 22.25 11.06 8.03
C ASP A 93 21.73 11.36 6.62
N GLU A 94 22.17 10.62 5.58
CA GLU A 94 21.70 10.83 4.19
C GLU A 94 20.18 10.62 4.10
N PRO A 95 19.41 11.64 3.68
CA PRO A 95 17.96 11.52 3.57
C PRO A 95 17.57 10.52 2.46
N PRO A 96 16.40 9.86 2.57
CA PRO A 96 15.93 8.94 1.55
C PRO A 96 15.83 9.59 0.17
N SER A 97 16.39 8.94 -0.85
CA SER A 97 16.30 9.34 -2.25
C SER A 97 15.97 8.16 -3.16
N VAL A 98 15.21 8.40 -4.23
CA VAL A 98 14.88 7.36 -5.21
C VAL A 98 16.10 7.07 -6.09
N ILE A 99 16.50 5.81 -6.16
CA ILE A 99 17.61 5.33 -7.02
C ILE A 99 17.15 4.42 -8.16
N GLY A 100 15.88 4.03 -8.16
CA GLY A 100 15.28 3.24 -9.23
C GLY A 100 13.78 3.05 -9.03
N GLU A 101 13.08 2.75 -10.13
CA GLU A 101 11.65 2.46 -10.13
C GLU A 101 11.42 1.04 -10.68
N PHE A 102 10.63 0.24 -9.96
CA PHE A 102 10.15 -1.07 -10.39
C PHE A 102 8.86 -0.94 -11.20
N TRP A 103 7.91 -0.15 -10.70
CA TRP A 103 6.67 0.16 -11.42
C TRP A 103 6.25 1.61 -11.18
N PRO A 104 5.65 2.25 -12.19
CA PRO A 104 5.21 3.63 -12.08
C PRO A 104 3.91 3.74 -11.29
N GLY A 105 3.80 4.79 -10.49
CA GLY A 105 2.57 5.13 -9.76
C GLY A 105 1.45 5.64 -10.66
N ALA A 106 0.26 5.81 -10.08
CA ALA A 106 -0.93 6.27 -10.77
C ALA A 106 -1.90 7.06 -9.88
N ILE A 107 -2.51 8.10 -10.46
CA ILE A 107 -3.57 8.91 -9.85
C ILE A 107 -4.75 9.05 -10.81
N VAL A 108 -5.98 9.07 -10.28
CA VAL A 108 -7.20 9.40 -11.04
C VAL A 108 -7.86 10.59 -10.37
N GLY A 109 -7.91 11.73 -11.08
CA GLY A 109 -8.27 13.00 -10.45
C GLY A 109 -7.28 13.34 -9.34
N SER A 110 -7.77 13.50 -8.11
CA SER A 110 -6.96 13.71 -6.90
C SER A 110 -6.67 12.43 -6.12
N MET A 111 -7.22 11.28 -6.52
CA MET A 111 -7.15 10.03 -5.74
C MET A 111 -5.97 9.17 -6.16
N LEU A 112 -5.13 8.79 -5.19
CA LEU A 112 -4.02 7.86 -5.40
C LEU A 112 -4.56 6.45 -5.70
N VAL A 113 -4.19 5.90 -6.84
CA VAL A 113 -4.56 4.53 -7.26
C VAL A 113 -3.46 3.54 -6.90
N ALA A 114 -2.22 3.88 -7.20
CA ALA A 114 -1.05 3.05 -6.92
C ALA A 114 0.15 3.94 -6.62
N ARG A 115 0.92 3.57 -5.59
CA ARG A 115 2.24 4.14 -5.34
C ARG A 115 3.23 3.59 -6.36
N ALA A 116 4.20 4.41 -6.74
CA ALA A 116 5.35 3.95 -7.50
C ALA A 116 6.20 3.03 -6.61
N GLY A 117 6.52 1.83 -7.08
CA GLY A 117 7.39 0.92 -6.36
C GLY A 117 8.83 1.29 -6.63
N VAL A 118 9.59 1.65 -5.60
CA VAL A 118 10.93 2.23 -5.77
C VAL A 118 12.00 1.48 -4.97
N ALA A 119 13.20 1.50 -5.54
CA ALA A 119 14.44 1.31 -4.80
C ALA A 119 14.87 2.69 -4.26
N ILE A 120 15.21 2.75 -2.97
CA ILE A 120 15.71 3.98 -2.35
C ILE A 120 17.13 3.79 -1.80
N ARG A 121 17.85 4.90 -1.66
CA ARG A 121 19.06 4.99 -0.84
C ARG A 121 18.77 5.84 0.38
N ALA A 122 19.19 5.41 1.57
CA ALA A 122 19.00 6.16 2.81
C ALA A 122 20.05 5.82 3.86
N GLY A 123 20.35 6.78 4.73
CA GLY A 123 21.15 6.59 5.94
C GLY A 123 20.38 5.90 7.06
N ALA A 124 21.10 5.17 7.92
CA ALA A 124 20.51 4.33 8.97
C ALA A 124 19.73 5.11 10.06
N HIS A 125 19.91 6.43 10.19
CA HIS A 125 19.10 7.24 11.11
C HIS A 125 17.71 7.55 10.56
N HIS A 126 17.50 7.44 9.25
CA HIS A 126 16.19 7.65 8.63
C HIS A 126 15.34 6.39 8.72
N LEU A 127 15.91 5.24 8.39
CA LEU A 127 15.23 3.94 8.40
C LEU A 127 16.22 2.78 8.55
N ASP A 128 15.70 1.65 9.01
CA ASP A 128 16.37 0.36 8.95
C ASP A 128 16.02 -0.32 7.61
N ALA A 129 17.04 -0.67 6.83
CA ALA A 129 16.86 -1.18 5.48
C ALA A 129 16.14 -2.53 5.43
N ASP A 130 16.41 -3.42 6.39
CA ASP A 130 15.80 -4.74 6.46
C ASP A 130 14.34 -4.62 6.88
N VAL A 131 14.05 -3.81 7.90
CA VAL A 131 12.68 -3.53 8.35
C VAL A 131 11.87 -2.87 7.22
N ALA A 132 12.38 -1.77 6.63
CA ALA A 132 11.67 -1.02 5.61
C ALA A 132 11.39 -1.83 4.34
N ALA A 133 12.24 -2.80 3.98
CA ALA A 133 12.05 -3.67 2.82
C ALA A 133 11.17 -4.90 3.12
N ARG A 134 11.14 -5.41 4.36
CA ARG A 134 10.53 -6.72 4.68
C ARG A 134 9.30 -6.68 5.57
N SER A 135 9.13 -5.67 6.42
CA SER A 135 7.97 -5.56 7.30
C SER A 135 6.67 -5.61 6.51
N ALA A 136 5.59 -6.10 7.12
CA ALA A 136 4.36 -6.33 6.37
C ALA A 136 3.80 -5.02 5.77
N LEU A 137 3.30 -5.10 4.54
CA LEU A 137 2.66 -3.99 3.83
C LEU A 137 1.15 -4.00 4.10
N TYR A 138 0.68 -2.98 4.79
CA TYR A 138 -0.72 -2.82 5.18
C TYR A 138 -1.59 -2.29 4.02
N TRP A 139 -2.89 -2.57 4.05
CA TRP A 139 -3.90 -2.20 3.05
C TRP A 139 -3.65 -2.73 1.63
N ALA A 140 -2.76 -3.73 1.49
CA ALA A 140 -2.46 -4.38 0.21
C ALA A 140 -3.02 -5.79 0.27
N TRP A 141 -3.82 -6.19 -0.71
CA TRP A 141 -4.36 -7.55 -0.72
C TRP A 141 -3.28 -8.56 -1.09
N TRP A 142 -2.38 -8.19 -2.01
CA TRP A 142 -1.31 -9.08 -2.45
C TRP A 142 -0.05 -8.36 -2.96
N ARG A 143 1.10 -8.91 -2.58
CA ARG A 143 2.41 -8.70 -3.19
C ARG A 143 3.08 -10.06 -3.32
N CYS A 144 3.76 -10.33 -4.43
CA CYS A 144 4.52 -11.57 -4.60
C CYS A 144 5.91 -11.49 -3.96
N ASN A 145 6.35 -10.30 -3.55
CA ASN A 145 7.69 -10.05 -3.02
C ASN A 145 7.74 -9.71 -1.52
N ARG A 146 6.58 -9.46 -0.89
CA ARG A 146 6.50 -8.89 0.46
C ARG A 146 5.26 -9.35 1.20
N ARG A 147 5.38 -9.58 2.52
CA ARG A 147 4.24 -9.94 3.36
C ARG A 147 3.24 -8.78 3.33
N VAL A 148 1.96 -9.09 3.33
CA VAL A 148 0.88 -8.10 3.30
C VAL A 148 -0.09 -8.31 4.46
N VAL A 149 -0.71 -7.22 4.92
CA VAL A 149 -1.82 -7.24 5.88
C VAL A 149 -2.99 -6.49 5.26
N ASP A 150 -4.07 -7.21 4.98
CA ASP A 150 -5.28 -6.65 4.40
C ASP A 150 -6.49 -6.94 5.30
N PRO A 151 -7.42 -5.99 5.47
CA PRO A 151 -8.61 -6.22 6.29
C PRO A 151 -9.46 -7.40 5.85
N SER A 152 -9.32 -7.90 4.63
CA SER A 152 -10.05 -9.07 4.13
C SER A 152 -9.34 -10.41 4.35
N HIS A 153 -8.07 -10.43 4.76
CA HIS A 153 -7.38 -11.68 5.05
C HIS A 153 -8.02 -12.38 6.26
N GLY A 154 -8.20 -13.70 6.18
CA GLY A 154 -8.84 -14.49 7.25
C GLY A 154 -10.37 -14.50 7.24
N TRP A 155 -11.01 -13.72 6.35
CA TRP A 155 -12.46 -13.77 6.17
C TRP A 155 -12.87 -14.82 5.13
N GLY A 156 -14.08 -15.36 5.27
CA GLY A 156 -14.64 -16.27 4.26
C GLY A 156 -14.87 -15.58 2.91
N HIS A 157 -14.94 -16.38 1.83
CA HIS A 157 -15.04 -15.90 0.44
C HIS A 157 -16.12 -14.85 0.14
N ASN A 158 -17.21 -14.81 0.92
CA ASN A 158 -18.28 -13.82 0.75
C ASN A 158 -18.03 -12.55 1.57
N SER A 159 -17.40 -12.67 2.74
CA SER A 159 -17.18 -11.56 3.67
C SER A 159 -16.02 -10.66 3.26
N GLN A 160 -15.06 -11.16 2.49
CA GLN A 160 -13.95 -10.36 1.95
C GLN A 160 -14.40 -9.23 1.01
N TRP A 161 -15.61 -9.29 0.44
CA TRP A 161 -16.10 -8.29 -0.51
C TRP A 161 -16.86 -7.14 0.16
N SER A 162 -17.05 -7.20 1.49
CA SER A 162 -17.52 -6.07 2.28
C SER A 162 -16.38 -5.22 2.85
N THR A 163 -15.15 -5.43 2.39
CA THR A 163 -14.01 -4.60 2.75
C THR A 163 -14.07 -3.30 1.95
N ASP A 164 -14.01 -2.17 2.66
CA ASP A 164 -13.95 -0.84 2.04
C ASP A 164 -12.52 -0.52 1.58
N PHE A 165 -12.41 0.21 0.47
CA PHE A 165 -11.13 0.67 -0.04
C PHE A 165 -10.61 1.89 0.73
N ARG A 166 -9.34 1.85 1.15
CA ARG A 166 -8.62 3.02 1.67
C ARG A 166 -8.41 4.06 0.57
N ARG A 167 -8.92 5.28 0.78
CA ARG A 167 -8.71 6.40 -0.15
C ARG A 167 -7.69 7.40 0.39
N ASP A 168 -6.66 7.64 -0.41
CA ASP A 168 -5.66 8.68 -0.20
C ASP A 168 -5.81 9.75 -1.30
N TYR A 169 -5.74 11.04 -0.95
CA TYR A 169 -5.97 12.15 -1.88
C TYR A 169 -4.87 13.20 -1.83
N ILE A 170 -4.58 13.81 -2.97
CA ILE A 170 -3.81 15.06 -3.07
C ILE A 170 -4.70 16.17 -3.60
N THR A 171 -4.89 17.23 -2.81
CA THR A 171 -5.69 18.39 -3.19
C THR A 171 -5.31 19.59 -2.36
N GLU A 172 -5.44 20.80 -2.93
CA GLU A 172 -5.22 22.07 -2.21
C GLU A 172 -3.85 22.15 -1.51
N GLY A 173 -2.81 21.56 -2.11
CA GLY A 173 -1.46 21.54 -1.54
C GLY A 173 -1.30 20.63 -0.32
N ASN A 174 -2.25 19.72 -0.06
CA ASN A 174 -2.22 18.77 1.05
C ASN A 174 -2.36 17.33 0.56
N LEU A 175 -1.82 16.42 1.37
CA LEU A 175 -1.89 14.98 1.25
C LEU A 175 -2.79 14.45 2.36
N TYR A 176 -3.87 13.77 1.98
CA TYR A 176 -4.85 13.20 2.88
C TYR A 176 -4.74 11.68 2.85
N TYR A 177 -4.54 11.07 4.01
CA TYR A 177 -4.40 9.63 4.16
C TYR A 177 -5.66 9.02 4.76
N ASN A 178 -6.16 7.95 4.14
CA ASN A 178 -7.27 7.13 4.62
C ASN A 178 -8.49 7.94 5.08
N VAL A 179 -9.07 8.73 4.17
CA VAL A 179 -10.10 9.73 4.52
C VAL A 179 -11.43 9.17 5.02
N ASP A 180 -11.65 7.85 4.89
CA ASP A 180 -12.84 7.15 5.37
C ASP A 180 -12.64 6.43 6.71
N ALA A 181 -11.48 6.62 7.34
CA ALA A 181 -11.22 6.14 8.68
C ALA A 181 -12.37 6.47 9.63
N ASP A 182 -12.81 5.50 10.44
CA ASP A 182 -13.86 5.72 11.45
C ASP A 182 -13.23 6.28 12.74
N PRO A 183 -13.39 7.58 13.04
CA PRO A 183 -12.76 8.19 14.21
C PRO A 183 -13.35 7.68 15.53
N SER A 184 -14.48 6.94 15.50
CA SER A 184 -15.07 6.35 16.71
C SER A 184 -14.39 5.05 17.13
N ARG A 185 -13.62 4.42 16.24
CA ARG A 185 -12.84 3.23 16.59
C ARG A 185 -11.59 3.63 17.34
N GLN A 186 -11.33 2.93 18.44
CA GLN A 186 -10.14 3.18 19.23
C GLN A 186 -8.92 2.64 18.50
N PRO A 187 -7.82 3.42 18.46
CA PRO A 187 -6.59 2.94 17.89
C PRO A 187 -6.00 1.81 18.71
N ASP A 188 -5.09 1.07 18.08
CA ASP A 188 -4.30 0.05 18.75
C ASP A 188 -3.56 0.66 19.94
N ARG A 189 -3.73 0.07 21.12
CA ARG A 189 -3.22 0.64 22.38
C ARG A 189 -1.72 0.41 22.55
N ASP A 190 -1.15 -0.51 21.78
CA ASP A 190 0.24 -0.92 21.91
C ASP A 190 1.19 -0.12 21.00
N LEU A 191 0.65 0.69 20.07
CA LEU A 191 1.43 1.58 19.23
C LEU A 191 1.40 3.03 19.74
N ASN A 192 2.57 3.69 19.73
CA ASN A 192 2.62 5.13 19.93
C ASN A 192 2.15 5.88 18.67
N ASP A 193 1.84 7.17 18.82
CA ASP A 193 1.30 7.98 17.72
C ASP A 193 2.27 8.14 16.54
N ALA A 194 3.58 8.15 16.78
CA ALA A 194 4.57 8.29 15.71
C ALA A 194 4.60 7.02 14.83
N ASP A 195 4.61 5.83 15.44
CA ASP A 195 4.57 4.56 14.72
C ASP A 195 3.25 4.38 13.95
N ARG A 196 2.13 4.85 14.50
CA ARG A 196 0.83 4.85 13.81
C ARG A 196 0.86 5.74 12.57
N ILE A 197 1.38 6.96 12.71
CA ILE A 197 1.52 7.88 11.58
C ILE A 197 2.48 7.30 10.53
N ASP A 198 3.60 6.72 10.94
CA ASP A 198 4.56 6.10 10.01
C ASP A 198 3.94 4.89 9.30
N LEU A 199 3.21 4.01 10.00
CA LEU A 199 2.45 2.93 9.38
C LEU A 199 1.42 3.46 8.38
N LEU A 200 0.70 4.52 8.72
CA LEU A 200 -0.27 5.13 7.81
C LEU A 200 0.40 5.71 6.55
N ARG A 201 1.51 6.44 6.74
CA ARG A 201 2.27 7.11 5.67
C ARG A 201 2.98 6.09 4.79
N TYR A 202 3.83 5.24 5.35
CA TYR A 202 4.67 4.27 4.62
C TYR A 202 3.94 2.97 4.29
N ARG A 203 2.79 2.70 4.90
CA ARG A 203 2.07 1.42 4.83
C ARG A 203 2.85 0.23 5.37
N CYS A 204 4.00 0.47 6.00
CA CYS A 204 4.85 -0.54 6.58
C CYS A 204 5.74 0.11 7.64
N SER A 205 6.30 -0.71 8.53
CA SER A 205 7.30 -0.24 9.47
C SER A 205 8.61 0.08 8.76
N ILE A 206 9.31 1.11 9.22
CA ILE A 206 10.58 1.55 8.61
C ILE A 206 11.77 1.54 9.58
N ARG A 207 11.56 1.41 10.89
CA ARG A 207 12.63 1.46 11.91
C ARG A 207 12.64 0.27 12.85
N THR A 208 11.47 -0.19 13.26
CA THR A 208 11.30 -1.33 14.14
C THR A 208 10.28 -2.26 13.52
N ASP A 209 10.56 -3.56 13.50
CA ASP A 209 9.57 -4.52 13.04
C ASP A 209 8.43 -4.62 14.07
N LEU A 210 7.28 -4.03 13.73
CA LEU A 210 6.08 -4.05 14.56
C LEU A 210 5.30 -5.38 14.42
N GLY A 211 5.78 -6.30 13.59
CA GLY A 211 5.03 -7.48 13.21
C GLY A 211 3.84 -7.15 12.30
N ALA A 212 2.87 -8.05 12.25
CA ALA A 212 1.77 -8.01 11.28
C ALA A 212 0.37 -8.02 11.91
N ASP A 213 0.30 -7.96 13.24
CA ASP A 213 -0.96 -8.00 13.99
C ASP A 213 -1.43 -6.60 14.40
N GLN A 214 -0.84 -5.55 13.80
CA GLN A 214 -1.25 -4.17 14.04
C GLN A 214 -2.57 -3.88 13.34
N LEU A 215 -3.41 -3.04 13.94
CA LEU A 215 -4.72 -2.67 13.39
C LEU A 215 -4.81 -1.18 13.01
N PRO A 216 -3.94 -0.64 12.12
CA PRO A 216 -3.91 0.79 11.80
C PRO A 216 -5.05 1.25 10.87
N PHE A 217 -6.01 0.38 10.54
CA PHE A 217 -6.96 0.55 9.44
C PHE A 217 -7.92 1.73 9.60
N ASP A 218 -8.08 2.22 10.83
CA ASP A 218 -8.97 3.33 11.18
C ASP A 218 -8.20 4.62 11.54
N ASP A 219 -6.91 4.70 11.19
CA ASP A 219 -6.10 5.91 11.34
C ASP A 219 -6.21 6.82 10.11
N THR A 220 -6.22 8.14 10.32
CA THR A 220 -6.17 9.16 9.27
C THR A 220 -5.16 10.25 9.61
N PHE A 221 -4.61 10.91 8.60
CA PHE A 221 -3.60 11.94 8.74
C PHE A 221 -3.64 12.89 7.55
N VAL A 222 -3.23 14.15 7.78
CA VAL A 222 -3.10 15.17 6.74
C VAL A 222 -1.76 15.85 6.91
N GLU A 223 -1.02 16.01 5.82
CA GLU A 223 0.22 16.79 5.79
C GLU A 223 0.31 17.65 4.51
N PRO A 224 1.10 18.74 4.50
CA PRO A 224 1.38 19.48 3.29
C PRO A 224 2.05 18.60 2.22
N ALA A 225 1.71 18.83 0.95
CA ALA A 225 2.44 18.24 -0.16
C ALA A 225 3.87 18.82 -0.24
N PRO A 226 4.87 18.04 -0.69
CA PRO A 226 6.26 18.49 -0.85
C PRO A 226 6.42 19.58 -1.92
#